data_AF-A0A968IGG0-F1
#
_entry.id   AF-A0A968IGG0-F1
#
_cell.length_a   1.000
_cell.length_b   1.000
_cell.length_c   1.000
_cell.angle_alpha   90.00
_cell.angle_beta   90.00
_cell.angle_gamma   90.00
#
_symmetry.space_group_name_H-M   'P 1'
#
loop_
_entity.id
_entity.type
_entity.pdbx_description
1 polymer ?
#
loop_
_entity_poly.entity_id
_entity_poly.type
_entity_poly.pdbx_seq_one_letter_code
_entity_poly.pdbx_strand_id
1 'polypeptide(L)'
;MATYKRQHYLFMTLDPVHIGTGGYRLGRVDNSIVREPGTKIPKIPGTSLHGAARSYAAQLYETPEAAGQSHDKIDQPDENPVCYTFGYIKKSKTENDTDKATIYSGVVNIFDAHVLLFPVHSMLGVVWVSTKERLENANFKVNIEPNTWSDDEDIGIAALWNKSDKSVDRLNLGWLMVSITGKVTVTPPNDCNWQNDDRWKAINKIVLLKDALFSQIVNSNLEVRTSVAIDPETGASEDGALFTYEAIPRATFLTAEVVLDDYRDGEEDRPFPKDKTAKNEPLPGDPWQCPLCVVKAGLGMIEWLGVGGMGTRGFGRMAVVGKPREESFGKEQSNEHIH
;
A
#
# COMPACT_ATOMS: atom_id res chain seq x y z
N MET A 1 13.83 -7.29 -26.09
CA MET A 1 12.64 -8.05 -25.66
C MET A 1 12.12 -7.37 -24.41
N ALA A 2 10.82 -7.08 -24.33
CA ALA A 2 10.25 -6.46 -23.14
C ALA A 2 10.48 -7.36 -21.91
N THR A 3 11.20 -6.83 -20.92
CA THR A 3 11.46 -7.54 -19.66
C THR A 3 10.44 -7.06 -18.64
N TYR A 4 9.42 -7.85 -18.38
CA TYR A 4 8.45 -7.55 -17.33
C TYR A 4 8.98 -7.99 -15.98
N LYS A 5 8.99 -7.06 -15.02
CA LYS A 5 9.30 -7.35 -13.62
C LYS A 5 8.12 -6.98 -12.75
N ARG A 6 7.77 -7.84 -11.81
CA ARG A 6 6.72 -7.62 -10.82
C ARG A 6 7.33 -7.58 -9.43
N GLN A 7 6.99 -6.56 -8.66
CA GLN A 7 7.38 -6.38 -7.26
C GLN A 7 6.14 -6.40 -6.36
N HIS A 8 6.12 -7.31 -5.38
CA HIS A 8 5.08 -7.36 -4.36
C HIS A 8 5.58 -6.64 -3.10
N TYR A 9 4.89 -5.58 -2.72
CA TYR A 9 5.18 -4.80 -1.52
C TYR A 9 4.28 -5.24 -0.37
N LEU A 10 4.86 -5.30 0.83
CA LEU A 10 4.14 -5.38 2.09
C LEU A 10 4.28 -4.03 2.81
N PHE A 11 3.17 -3.40 3.13
CA PHE A 11 3.11 -2.16 3.89
C PHE A 11 2.53 -2.40 5.27
N MET A 12 2.97 -1.63 6.26
CA MET A 12 2.30 -1.49 7.55
C MET A 12 1.94 -0.02 7.77
N THR A 13 0.68 0.27 8.10
CA THR A 13 0.27 1.63 8.48
C THR A 13 0.90 2.00 9.82
N LEU A 14 1.54 3.16 9.90
CA LEU A 14 2.13 3.69 11.15
C LEU A 14 1.13 4.57 11.89
N ASP A 15 0.38 5.35 11.10
CA ASP A 15 -0.73 6.20 11.52
C ASP A 15 -2.03 5.76 10.82
N PRO A 16 -3.19 6.26 11.24
CA PRO A 16 -4.42 6.02 10.51
C PRO A 16 -4.33 6.59 9.09
N VAL A 17 -4.84 5.87 8.10
CA VAL A 17 -4.77 6.27 6.68
C VAL A 17 -6.15 6.61 6.16
N HIS A 18 -6.32 7.85 5.69
CA HIS A 18 -7.56 8.34 5.09
C HIS A 18 -7.38 8.56 3.59
N ILE A 19 -7.90 7.64 2.77
CA ILE A 19 -8.05 7.83 1.33
C ILE A 19 -9.51 8.14 1.03
N GLY A 20 -9.86 9.43 0.96
CA GLY A 20 -11.24 9.87 0.77
C GLY A 20 -11.82 9.50 -0.60
N THR A 21 -13.15 9.30 -0.65
CA THR A 21 -13.88 9.01 -1.91
C THR A 21 -14.20 10.25 -2.76
N GLY A 22 -13.70 11.43 -2.38
CA GLY A 22 -13.88 12.67 -3.15
C GLY A 22 -15.21 13.39 -2.96
N GLY A 23 -15.96 13.13 -1.87
CA GLY A 23 -17.19 13.85 -1.57
C GLY A 23 -17.89 13.35 -0.31
N TYR A 24 -18.78 14.20 0.23
CA TYR A 24 -19.67 13.85 1.33
C TYR A 24 -20.61 12.73 0.92
N ARG A 25 -20.74 11.71 1.76
CA ARG A 25 -21.74 10.66 1.58
C ARG A 25 -22.72 10.70 2.73
N LEU A 26 -24.00 10.63 2.42
CA LEU A 26 -25.02 10.39 3.44
C LEU A 26 -24.80 8.96 3.97
N GLY A 27 -24.36 8.83 5.22
CA GLY A 27 -23.97 7.55 5.80
C GLY A 27 -23.51 7.67 7.25
N ARG A 28 -22.81 6.63 7.73
CA ARG A 28 -22.28 6.55 9.11
C ARG A 28 -21.29 7.67 9.44
N VAL A 29 -20.59 8.17 8.43
CA VAL A 29 -19.58 9.24 8.52
C VAL A 29 -19.75 10.18 7.34
N ASP A 30 -19.32 11.43 7.51
CA ASP A 30 -19.36 12.43 6.45
C ASP A 30 -18.37 12.12 5.33
N ASN A 31 -17.13 11.77 5.71
CA ASN A 31 -16.02 11.48 4.81
C ASN A 31 -15.60 10.01 4.90
N SER A 32 -16.12 9.19 3.98
CA SER A 32 -15.76 7.77 3.87
C SER A 32 -14.45 7.54 3.11
N ILE A 33 -13.84 6.38 3.35
CA ILE A 33 -12.66 5.93 2.60
C ILE A 33 -12.99 5.06 1.39
N VAL A 34 -12.06 4.98 0.44
CA VAL A 34 -12.18 4.14 -0.77
C VAL A 34 -12.22 2.66 -0.41
N ARG A 35 -13.06 1.90 -1.12
CA ARG A 35 -13.30 0.48 -0.93
C ARG A 35 -13.27 -0.27 -2.24
N GLU A 36 -12.93 -1.55 -2.17
CA GLU A 36 -13.18 -2.49 -3.26
C GLU A 36 -14.69 -2.72 -3.42
N PRO A 37 -15.27 -2.54 -4.62
CA PRO A 37 -16.72 -2.65 -4.81
C PRO A 37 -17.29 -4.04 -4.47
N GLY A 38 -16.58 -5.11 -4.82
CA GLY A 38 -17.05 -6.49 -4.63
C GLY A 38 -17.05 -6.94 -3.17
N THR A 39 -16.02 -6.57 -2.41
CA THR A 39 -15.86 -7.03 -1.01
C THR A 39 -16.21 -5.97 0.03
N LYS A 40 -16.30 -4.70 -0.36
CA LYS A 40 -16.44 -3.52 0.53
C LYS A 40 -15.30 -3.34 1.53
N ILE A 41 -14.18 -4.02 1.32
CA ILE A 41 -12.98 -3.87 2.16
C ILE A 41 -12.26 -2.58 1.72
N PRO A 42 -11.77 -1.76 2.66
CA PRO A 42 -11.04 -0.55 2.32
C PRO A 42 -9.74 -0.91 1.59
N LYS A 43 -9.37 -0.07 0.63
CA LYS A 43 -8.14 -0.22 -0.16
C LYS A 43 -7.48 1.13 -0.36
N ILE A 44 -6.21 1.12 -0.71
CA ILE A 44 -5.51 2.32 -1.15
C ILE A 44 -5.36 2.19 -2.67
N PRO A 45 -5.99 3.06 -3.46
CA PRO A 45 -5.86 3.01 -4.92
C PRO A 45 -4.41 3.12 -5.37
N GLY A 46 -4.06 2.37 -6.41
CA GLY A 46 -2.76 2.45 -7.06
C GLY A 46 -2.48 3.85 -7.57
N THR A 47 -3.50 4.60 -7.95
CA THR A 47 -3.38 6.03 -8.32
C THR A 47 -2.95 6.91 -7.15
N SER A 48 -3.38 6.61 -5.92
CA SER A 48 -2.94 7.33 -4.71
C SER A 48 -1.48 7.02 -4.38
N LEU A 49 -1.09 5.74 -4.45
CA LEU A 49 0.30 5.33 -4.28
C LEU A 49 1.20 5.90 -5.37
N HIS A 50 0.75 5.87 -6.63
CA HIS A 50 1.46 6.42 -7.78
C HIS A 50 1.66 7.91 -7.65
N GLY A 51 0.62 8.67 -7.27
CA GLY A 51 0.72 10.11 -7.04
C GLY A 51 1.71 10.45 -5.92
N ALA A 52 1.65 9.74 -4.80
CA ALA A 52 2.59 9.92 -3.69
C ALA A 52 4.03 9.58 -4.10
N ALA A 53 4.25 8.40 -4.70
CA ALA A 53 5.57 7.96 -5.14
C ALA A 53 6.18 8.94 -6.16
N ARG A 54 5.40 9.38 -7.15
CA ARG A 54 5.83 10.37 -8.15
C ARG A 54 6.20 11.70 -7.51
N SER A 55 5.34 12.23 -6.63
CA SER A 55 5.57 13.51 -5.95
C SER A 55 6.84 13.47 -5.10
N TYR A 56 7.01 12.41 -4.30
CA TYR A 56 8.17 12.29 -3.42
C TYR A 56 9.46 11.98 -4.19
N ALA A 57 9.42 11.14 -5.22
CA ALA A 57 10.58 10.95 -6.09
C ALA A 57 10.99 12.25 -6.80
N ALA A 58 10.03 13.05 -7.27
CA ALA A 58 10.28 14.38 -7.84
C ALA A 58 10.98 15.32 -6.84
N GLN A 59 10.56 15.30 -5.57
CA GLN A 59 11.21 16.08 -4.51
C GLN A 59 12.63 15.57 -4.22
N LEU A 60 12.82 14.26 -4.10
CA LEU A 60 14.14 13.64 -3.87
C LEU A 60 15.13 13.91 -5.01
N TYR A 61 14.63 13.95 -6.25
CA TYR A 61 15.44 14.28 -7.44
C TYR A 61 15.63 15.79 -7.65
N GLU A 62 15.00 16.62 -6.81
CA GLU A 62 14.98 18.08 -6.92
C GLU A 62 14.37 18.63 -8.21
N THR A 63 13.36 17.94 -8.76
CA THR A 63 12.55 18.39 -9.90
C THR A 63 11.06 18.29 -9.57
N PRO A 64 10.52 19.10 -8.64
CA PRO A 64 9.11 19.03 -8.23
C PRO A 64 8.13 19.18 -9.41
N GLU A 65 8.52 19.86 -10.48
CA GLU A 65 7.76 20.02 -11.72
C GLU A 65 7.46 18.66 -12.39
N ALA A 66 8.30 17.64 -12.19
CA ALA A 66 8.10 16.31 -12.75
C ALA A 66 6.84 15.62 -12.20
N ALA A 67 6.33 16.05 -11.04
CA ALA A 67 5.07 15.56 -10.47
C ALA A 67 3.82 16.25 -11.05
N GLY A 68 3.98 17.32 -11.83
CA GLY A 68 2.90 18.13 -12.38
C GLY A 68 2.10 17.45 -13.49
N GLN A 69 0.96 18.08 -13.83
CA GLN A 69 0.13 17.69 -14.97
C GLN A 69 0.69 18.19 -16.32
N SER A 70 1.57 19.21 -16.29
CA SER A 70 2.35 19.67 -17.43
C SER A 70 3.85 19.62 -17.12
N HIS A 71 4.65 19.47 -18.17
CA HIS A 71 6.12 19.37 -18.08
C HIS A 71 6.82 20.50 -18.83
N ASP A 72 6.11 21.61 -19.04
CA ASP A 72 6.60 22.77 -19.79
C ASP A 72 7.85 23.44 -19.17
N LYS A 73 8.10 23.18 -17.89
CA LYS A 73 9.25 23.70 -17.12
C LYS A 73 10.44 22.75 -17.09
N ILE A 74 10.38 21.64 -17.83
CA ILE A 74 11.45 20.65 -17.91
C ILE A 74 11.92 20.59 -19.36
N ASP A 75 13.16 20.97 -19.61
CA ASP A 75 13.69 21.07 -20.98
C ASP A 75 13.72 19.71 -21.69
N GLN A 76 14.14 18.66 -20.98
CA GLN A 76 14.26 17.29 -21.49
C GLN A 76 13.54 16.31 -20.56
N PRO A 77 12.20 16.21 -20.65
CA PRO A 77 11.42 15.33 -19.77
C PRO A 77 11.72 13.83 -20.01
N ASP A 78 12.22 13.47 -21.18
CA ASP A 78 12.71 12.13 -21.50
C ASP A 78 13.98 11.74 -20.73
N GLU A 79 14.86 12.71 -20.44
CA GLU A 79 16.08 12.50 -19.65
C GLU A 79 15.86 12.61 -18.12
N ASN A 80 14.65 13.00 -17.69
CA ASN A 80 14.30 13.06 -16.29
C ASN A 80 13.81 11.66 -15.82
N PRO A 81 14.48 11.02 -14.83
CA PRO A 81 14.14 9.66 -14.40
C PRO A 81 12.73 9.55 -13.80
N VAL A 82 12.20 10.61 -13.20
CA VAL A 82 10.84 10.64 -12.62
C VAL A 82 9.80 10.72 -13.74
N CYS A 83 9.99 11.62 -14.71
CA CYS A 83 9.15 11.71 -15.91
C CYS A 83 9.15 10.39 -16.67
N TYR A 84 10.33 9.82 -16.96
CA TYR A 84 10.44 8.54 -17.65
C TYR A 84 9.67 7.43 -16.94
N THR A 85 9.79 7.35 -15.61
CA THR A 85 9.15 6.32 -14.78
C THR A 85 7.62 6.45 -14.81
N PHE A 86 7.09 7.64 -14.56
CA PHE A 86 5.65 7.85 -14.31
C PHE A 86 4.86 8.49 -15.47
N GLY A 87 5.52 8.79 -16.59
CA GLY A 87 4.95 9.40 -17.78
C GLY A 87 5.08 10.92 -17.83
N TYR A 88 5.07 11.47 -19.06
CA TYR A 88 5.28 12.90 -19.30
C TYR A 88 4.67 13.38 -20.63
N ILE A 89 4.57 14.70 -20.77
CA ILE A 89 4.15 15.37 -22.00
C ILE A 89 5.34 16.15 -22.57
N LYS A 90 5.73 15.88 -23.82
CA LYS A 90 6.78 16.61 -24.54
C LYS A 90 6.15 17.49 -25.60
N LYS A 91 6.36 18.81 -25.52
CA LYS A 91 5.95 19.76 -26.56
C LYS A 91 7.09 19.93 -27.55
N SER A 92 6.81 19.71 -28.84
CA SER A 92 7.76 20.02 -29.92
C SER A 92 7.29 21.27 -30.66
N LYS A 93 8.17 22.26 -30.82
CA LYS A 93 7.92 23.40 -31.71
C LYS A 93 8.23 22.98 -33.14
N THR A 94 7.23 22.95 -34.01
CA THR A 94 7.42 22.86 -35.47
C THR A 94 7.40 24.25 -36.10
N GLU A 95 8.13 24.45 -37.20
CA GLU A 95 8.24 25.74 -37.93
C GLU A 95 6.88 26.34 -38.35
N ASN A 96 5.83 25.53 -38.42
CA ASN A 96 4.44 25.98 -38.56
C ASN A 96 3.75 25.95 -37.18
N ASP A 97 3.59 27.14 -36.60
CA ASP A 97 3.03 27.57 -35.31
C ASP A 97 1.81 26.79 -34.75
N THR A 98 1.98 25.50 -34.54
CA THR A 98 1.05 24.63 -33.81
C THR A 98 1.86 23.81 -32.82
N ASP A 99 1.66 24.06 -31.53
CA ASP A 99 2.28 23.29 -30.44
C ASP A 99 1.80 21.83 -30.52
N LYS A 100 2.62 20.94 -31.09
CA LYS A 100 2.34 19.51 -31.06
C LYS A 100 2.82 18.95 -29.72
N ALA A 101 1.87 18.51 -28.89
CA ALA A 101 2.16 17.79 -27.65
C ALA A 101 2.16 16.28 -27.93
N THR A 102 3.25 15.61 -27.59
CA THR A 102 3.33 14.14 -27.58
C THR A 102 3.30 13.65 -26.14
N ILE A 103 2.41 12.71 -25.85
CA ILE A 103 2.19 12.14 -24.52
C ILE A 103 2.89 10.80 -24.46
N TYR A 104 3.75 10.61 -23.46
CA TYR A 104 4.48 9.38 -23.21
C TYR A 104 3.93 8.71 -21.95
N SER A 105 3.57 7.44 -22.08
CA SER A 105 3.19 6.62 -20.93
C SER A 105 4.39 6.44 -19.98
N GLY A 106 4.10 6.31 -18.69
CA GLY A 106 5.07 5.75 -17.75
C GLY A 106 5.37 4.29 -18.06
N VAL A 107 6.46 3.79 -17.48
CA VAL A 107 6.91 2.39 -17.61
C VAL A 107 6.63 1.56 -16.36
N VAL A 108 5.95 2.14 -15.37
CA VAL A 108 5.53 1.43 -14.15
C VAL A 108 4.03 1.47 -13.98
N ASN A 109 3.47 0.33 -13.61
CA ASN A 109 2.07 0.16 -13.22
C ASN A 109 2.02 -0.11 -11.72
N ILE A 110 1.39 0.77 -10.95
CA ILE A 110 1.19 0.62 -9.51
C ILE A 110 -0.26 0.24 -9.27
N PHE A 111 -0.49 -0.94 -8.69
CA PHE A 111 -1.81 -1.47 -8.42
C PHE A 111 -2.30 -1.11 -7.02
N ASP A 112 -3.58 -1.34 -6.78
CA ASP A 112 -4.21 -1.04 -5.50
C ASP A 112 -3.56 -1.82 -4.35
N ALA A 113 -3.40 -1.17 -3.19
CA ALA A 113 -3.02 -1.85 -1.97
C ALA A 113 -4.26 -2.43 -1.28
N HIS A 114 -4.25 -3.74 -1.07
CA HIS A 114 -5.32 -4.50 -0.44
C HIS A 114 -4.94 -4.88 0.99
N VAL A 115 -5.91 -4.80 1.91
CA VAL A 115 -5.73 -5.22 3.30
C VAL A 115 -5.40 -6.72 3.36
N LEU A 116 -4.27 -7.03 4.00
CA LEU A 116 -3.78 -8.37 4.29
C LEU A 116 -4.08 -8.77 5.73
N LEU A 117 -3.64 -7.97 6.70
CA LEU A 117 -3.90 -8.18 8.12
C LEU A 117 -4.53 -6.92 8.72
N PHE A 118 -5.65 -7.07 9.41
CA PHE A 118 -6.37 -5.95 10.01
C PHE A 118 -6.37 -6.05 11.54
N PRO A 119 -5.93 -5.01 12.28
CA PRO A 119 -5.88 -5.05 13.73
C PRO A 119 -7.30 -4.86 14.31
N VAL A 120 -7.67 -5.72 15.25
CA VAL A 120 -8.95 -5.69 15.95
C VAL A 120 -8.68 -5.79 17.45
N HIS A 121 -9.34 -4.94 18.23
CA HIS A 121 -9.33 -5.08 19.68
C HIS A 121 -10.17 -6.30 20.10
N SER A 122 -9.60 -7.12 20.99
CA SER A 122 -10.27 -8.27 21.61
C SER A 122 -10.02 -8.31 23.11
N MET A 123 -10.67 -9.24 23.81
CA MET A 123 -10.47 -9.52 25.24
C MET A 123 -9.03 -9.97 25.56
N LEU A 124 -8.26 -10.38 24.55
CA LEU A 124 -6.84 -10.75 24.67
C LEU A 124 -5.91 -9.63 24.21
N GLY A 125 -6.41 -8.40 24.07
CA GLY A 125 -5.70 -7.29 23.45
C GLY A 125 -5.83 -7.32 21.93
N VAL A 126 -4.85 -6.73 21.23
CA VAL A 126 -4.91 -6.60 19.76
C VAL A 126 -4.63 -7.96 19.10
N VAL A 127 -5.48 -8.28 18.12
CA VAL A 127 -5.32 -9.44 17.23
C VAL A 127 -5.38 -8.97 15.79
N TRP A 128 -4.67 -9.64 14.91
CA TRP A 128 -4.68 -9.35 13.48
C TRP A 128 -5.57 -10.37 12.77
N VAL A 129 -6.68 -9.91 12.22
CA VAL A 129 -7.59 -10.76 11.46
C VAL A 129 -7.17 -10.80 9.98
N SER A 130 -7.36 -11.96 9.35
CA SER A 130 -7.11 -12.19 7.92
C SER A 130 -7.97 -13.36 7.42
N THR A 131 -7.77 -13.76 6.17
CA THR A 131 -8.32 -14.99 5.60
C THR A 131 -7.21 -15.82 4.97
N LYS A 132 -7.45 -17.12 4.83
CA LYS A 132 -6.45 -18.05 4.27
C LYS A 132 -6.08 -17.62 2.85
N GLU A 133 -7.10 -17.35 2.04
CA GLU A 133 -7.01 -16.98 0.64
C GLU A 133 -6.21 -15.69 0.45
N ARG A 134 -6.41 -14.68 1.32
CA ARG A 134 -5.66 -13.42 1.28
C ARG A 134 -4.17 -13.61 1.54
N LEU A 135 -3.85 -14.43 2.54
CA LEU A 135 -2.45 -14.74 2.88
C LEU A 135 -1.78 -15.56 1.78
N GLU A 136 -2.46 -16.59 1.26
CA GLU A 136 -1.93 -17.42 0.17
C GLU A 136 -1.73 -16.64 -1.13
N ASN A 137 -2.67 -15.74 -1.49
CA ASN A 137 -2.53 -14.83 -2.63
C ASN A 137 -1.34 -13.86 -2.47
N ALA A 138 -0.98 -13.51 -1.23
CA ALA A 138 0.24 -12.76 -0.90
C ALA A 138 1.47 -13.66 -0.71
N ASN A 139 1.40 -14.93 -1.13
CA ASN A 139 2.45 -15.95 -1.06
C ASN A 139 2.92 -16.34 0.35
N PHE A 140 2.09 -16.12 1.37
CA PHE A 140 2.32 -16.69 2.70
C PHE A 140 1.96 -18.17 2.70
N LYS A 141 2.77 -18.98 3.40
CA LYS A 141 2.42 -20.37 3.70
C LYS A 141 1.52 -20.39 4.92
N VAL A 142 0.32 -20.95 4.78
CA VAL A 142 -0.68 -21.06 5.84
C VAL A 142 -0.94 -22.53 6.14
N ASN A 143 -0.79 -22.94 7.39
CA ASN A 143 -1.15 -24.29 7.88
C ASN A 143 -2.16 -24.18 9.03
N ILE A 144 -3.21 -25.00 9.02
CA ILE A 144 -4.29 -24.98 10.02
C ILE A 144 -4.47 -26.39 10.63
N GLU A 145 -4.43 -26.50 11.95
CA GLU A 145 -4.51 -27.77 12.68
C GLU A 145 -5.53 -27.73 13.84
N PRO A 146 -6.44 -28.72 13.99
CA PRO A 146 -6.71 -29.79 13.04
C PRO A 146 -7.32 -29.23 11.74
N ASN A 147 -7.23 -29.98 10.63
CA ASN A 147 -7.81 -29.59 9.35
C ASN A 147 -9.35 -29.75 9.34
N THR A 148 -10.02 -29.34 10.42
CA THR A 148 -11.48 -29.28 10.56
C THR A 148 -12.01 -27.92 10.09
N TRP A 149 -11.33 -27.27 9.14
CA TRP A 149 -11.92 -26.19 8.36
C TRP A 149 -12.97 -26.82 7.42
N SER A 150 -13.97 -27.46 8.01
CA SER A 150 -15.12 -28.01 7.32
C SER A 150 -16.02 -26.84 6.92
N ASP A 151 -16.63 -26.97 5.74
CA ASP A 151 -17.58 -25.99 5.24
C ASP A 151 -18.82 -25.87 6.15
N ASP A 152 -19.06 -26.87 7.03
CA ASP A 152 -20.29 -27.07 7.80
C ASP A 152 -20.33 -26.51 9.23
N GLU A 153 -19.23 -26.02 9.82
CA GLU A 153 -19.31 -25.39 11.16
C GLU A 153 -19.50 -23.86 11.10
N ASP A 154 -20.51 -23.40 11.85
CA ASP A 154 -20.86 -22.02 12.12
C ASP A 154 -19.65 -21.27 12.70
N ILE A 155 -19.03 -20.42 11.88
CA ILE A 155 -18.18 -19.31 12.35
C ILE A 155 -16.93 -19.78 13.17
N GLY A 156 -16.33 -20.91 12.80
CA GLY A 156 -15.03 -21.30 13.35
C GLY A 156 -13.90 -20.39 12.88
N ILE A 157 -13.06 -19.93 13.81
CA ILE A 157 -11.83 -19.17 13.51
C ILE A 157 -10.58 -19.98 13.87
N ALA A 158 -9.50 -19.84 13.08
CA ALA A 158 -8.20 -20.43 13.41
C ALA A 158 -7.27 -19.35 13.98
N ALA A 159 -6.66 -19.58 15.14
CA ALA A 159 -5.82 -18.60 15.84
C ALA A 159 -4.36 -19.08 15.96
N LEU A 160 -3.41 -18.15 15.83
CA LEU A 160 -1.97 -18.46 15.82
C LEU A 160 -1.40 -18.74 17.22
N TRP A 161 -2.10 -18.32 18.28
CA TRP A 161 -1.64 -18.54 19.65
C TRP A 161 -2.04 -19.92 20.19
N ASN A 162 -1.20 -20.43 21.09
CA ASN A 162 -1.30 -21.79 21.59
C ASN A 162 -2.49 -21.95 22.56
N LYS A 163 -3.18 -23.10 22.48
CA LYS A 163 -4.19 -23.56 23.44
C LYS A 163 -3.64 -23.75 24.87
N SER A 164 -2.33 -23.60 25.06
CA SER A 164 -1.63 -23.71 26.34
C SER A 164 -1.85 -22.52 27.27
N ASP A 165 -2.34 -21.39 26.76
CA ASP A 165 -2.91 -20.33 27.60
C ASP A 165 -4.33 -20.79 28.00
N LYS A 166 -4.39 -21.61 29.05
CA LYS A 166 -5.58 -22.32 29.52
C LYS A 166 -6.77 -21.35 29.68
N SER A 167 -7.77 -21.43 28.79
CA SER A 167 -9.22 -21.24 29.02
C SER A 167 -10.00 -20.57 27.88
N VAL A 168 -9.35 -20.02 26.84
CA VAL A 168 -10.07 -19.19 25.85
C VAL A 168 -10.46 -20.00 24.62
N ASP A 169 -11.70 -20.50 24.62
CA ASP A 169 -12.36 -21.15 23.47
C ASP A 169 -13.14 -20.16 22.59
N ARG A 170 -13.29 -18.91 23.04
CA ARG A 170 -14.04 -17.86 22.35
C ARG A 170 -13.27 -16.54 22.31
N LEU A 171 -13.40 -15.82 21.22
CA LEU A 171 -12.78 -14.52 21.01
C LEU A 171 -13.85 -13.50 20.60
N ASN A 172 -13.78 -12.28 21.11
CA ASN A 172 -14.58 -11.19 20.58
C ASN A 172 -13.81 -10.42 19.51
N LEU A 173 -14.47 -10.16 18.39
CA LEU A 173 -13.99 -9.35 17.28
C LEU A 173 -14.99 -8.21 17.09
N GLY A 174 -14.74 -7.09 17.78
CA GLY A 174 -15.75 -6.04 17.96
C GLY A 174 -16.95 -6.57 18.75
N TRP A 175 -18.13 -6.54 18.12
CA TRP A 175 -19.40 -6.99 18.72
C TRP A 175 -19.67 -8.49 18.55
N LEU A 176 -18.92 -9.18 17.69
CA LEU A 176 -19.12 -10.60 17.40
C LEU A 176 -18.27 -11.48 18.31
N MET A 177 -18.86 -12.49 18.92
CA MET A 177 -18.16 -13.54 19.64
C MET A 177 -18.03 -14.77 18.75
N VAL A 178 -16.82 -15.30 18.59
CA VAL A 178 -16.50 -16.42 17.69
C VAL A 178 -15.75 -17.50 18.44
N SER A 179 -15.92 -18.77 18.04
CA SER A 179 -15.24 -19.91 18.65
C SER A 179 -13.91 -20.21 17.96
N ILE A 180 -12.87 -20.48 18.74
CA ILE A 180 -11.54 -20.85 18.22
C ILE A 180 -11.51 -22.36 18.00
N THR A 181 -11.47 -22.77 16.73
CA THR A 181 -11.57 -24.18 16.32
C THR A 181 -10.24 -24.81 15.93
N GLY A 182 -9.25 -24.00 15.53
CA GLY A 182 -7.96 -24.48 15.07
C GLY A 182 -6.78 -23.58 15.45
N LYS A 183 -5.58 -24.17 15.34
CA LYS A 183 -4.31 -23.48 15.44
C LYS A 183 -3.81 -23.15 14.04
N VAL A 184 -3.43 -21.90 13.78
CA VAL A 184 -2.82 -21.50 12.51
C VAL A 184 -1.32 -21.26 12.66
N THR A 185 -0.55 -21.62 11.63
CA THR A 185 0.83 -21.16 11.42
C THR A 185 0.88 -20.37 10.11
N VAL A 186 1.41 -19.15 10.18
CA VAL A 186 1.57 -18.25 9.02
C VAL A 186 3.05 -17.95 8.85
N THR A 187 3.60 -18.29 7.68
CA THR A 187 5.02 -18.05 7.36
C THR A 187 5.13 -17.14 6.14
N PRO A 188 5.79 -15.98 6.23
CA PRO A 188 6.04 -15.13 5.07
C PRO A 188 6.98 -15.80 4.06
N PRO A 189 7.00 -15.35 2.79
CA PRO A 189 7.95 -15.84 1.81
C PRO A 189 9.40 -15.48 2.21
N ASN A 190 10.35 -16.36 1.84
CA ASN A 190 11.74 -16.28 2.29
C ASN A 190 12.59 -15.27 1.50
N ASP A 191 12.19 -14.92 0.28
CA ASP A 191 12.92 -14.11 -0.70
C ASP A 191 12.84 -12.60 -0.45
N CYS A 192 11.94 -12.15 0.43
CA CYS A 192 11.65 -10.73 0.69
C CYS A 192 12.10 -10.25 2.10
N ASN A 193 12.63 -11.15 2.92
CA ASN A 193 13.13 -10.87 4.27
C ASN A 193 12.08 -10.28 5.24
N TRP A 194 10.78 -10.42 4.97
CA TRP A 194 9.71 -9.88 5.83
C TRP A 194 9.77 -10.45 7.25
N GLN A 195 10.10 -11.73 7.41
CA GLN A 195 10.24 -12.39 8.72
C GLN A 195 11.24 -11.72 9.67
N ASN A 196 12.24 -11.03 9.11
CA ASN A 196 13.31 -10.41 9.89
C ASN A 196 13.03 -8.94 10.22
N ASP A 197 12.01 -8.33 9.62
CA ASP A 197 11.60 -6.96 9.92
C ASP A 197 10.88 -6.90 11.28
N ASP A 198 11.26 -5.93 12.12
CA ASP A 198 10.69 -5.78 13.46
C ASP A 198 9.19 -5.50 13.44
N ARG A 199 8.69 -4.87 12.36
CA ARG A 199 7.26 -4.62 12.16
C ARG A 199 6.47 -5.92 12.03
N TRP A 200 7.01 -6.91 11.33
CA TRP A 200 6.39 -8.23 11.22
C TRP A 200 6.53 -9.03 12.51
N LYS A 201 7.73 -9.02 13.12
CA LYS A 201 8.00 -9.73 14.40
C LYS A 201 7.11 -9.26 15.55
N ALA A 202 6.65 -8.02 15.51
CA ALA A 202 5.71 -7.49 16.50
C ALA A 202 4.34 -8.17 16.48
N ILE A 203 3.98 -8.88 15.39
CA ILE A 203 2.72 -9.62 15.28
C ILE A 203 2.86 -10.98 15.97
N ASN A 204 2.09 -11.20 17.02
CA ASN A 204 2.07 -12.46 17.77
C ASN A 204 0.70 -13.16 17.79
N LYS A 205 -0.33 -12.52 17.24
CA LYS A 205 -1.73 -12.96 17.35
C LYS A 205 -2.45 -12.77 16.03
N ILE A 206 -2.38 -13.77 15.14
CA ILE A 206 -3.14 -13.80 13.89
C ILE A 206 -4.37 -14.69 14.04
N VAL A 207 -5.50 -14.25 13.51
CA VAL A 207 -6.77 -14.96 13.50
C VAL A 207 -7.28 -15.04 12.08
N LEU A 208 -7.52 -16.24 11.58
CA LEU A 208 -8.12 -16.46 10.26
C LEU A 208 -9.63 -16.60 10.38
N LEU A 209 -10.34 -15.84 9.54
CA LEU A 209 -11.79 -15.82 9.40
C LEU A 209 -12.19 -16.42 8.06
N LYS A 210 -13.45 -16.83 7.92
CA LYS A 210 -14.08 -17.02 6.62
C LYS A 210 -14.27 -15.65 5.94
N ASP A 211 -14.11 -15.58 4.61
CA ASP A 211 -14.22 -14.34 3.82
C ASP A 211 -15.50 -13.54 4.08
N ALA A 212 -16.64 -14.24 4.28
CA ALA A 212 -17.92 -13.63 4.58
C ALA A 212 -17.91 -12.76 5.87
N LEU A 213 -17.12 -13.16 6.88
CA LEU A 213 -16.99 -12.42 8.14
C LEU A 213 -15.92 -11.34 8.07
N PHE A 214 -14.85 -11.57 7.31
CA PHE A 214 -13.71 -10.66 7.26
C PHE A 214 -14.13 -9.23 6.86
N SER A 215 -14.94 -9.08 5.81
CA SER A 215 -15.43 -7.76 5.41
C SER A 215 -16.26 -7.07 6.49
N GLN A 216 -17.13 -7.81 7.19
CA GLN A 216 -17.97 -7.26 8.26
C GLN A 216 -17.13 -6.83 9.46
N ILE A 217 -16.15 -7.63 9.85
CA ILE A 217 -15.22 -7.32 10.95
C ILE A 217 -14.39 -6.09 10.60
N VAL A 218 -13.79 -6.03 9.40
CA VAL A 218 -13.00 -4.87 8.96
C VAL A 218 -13.86 -3.61 9.00
N ASN A 219 -15.03 -3.62 8.35
CA ASN A 219 -15.90 -2.44 8.27
C ASN A 219 -16.44 -1.98 9.63
N SER A 220 -16.64 -2.90 10.57
CA SER A 220 -17.12 -2.57 11.92
C SER A 220 -16.03 -2.00 12.84
N ASN A 221 -14.75 -2.16 12.49
CA ASN A 221 -13.61 -1.81 13.34
C ASN A 221 -12.71 -0.73 12.70
N LEU A 222 -13.21 -0.01 11.69
CA LEU A 222 -12.49 1.15 11.15
C LEU A 222 -12.49 2.29 12.13
N GLU A 223 -11.39 3.03 12.12
CA GLU A 223 -11.25 4.20 12.97
C GLU A 223 -12.20 5.28 12.47
N VAL A 224 -12.95 5.86 13.40
CA VAL A 224 -13.80 7.02 13.13
C VAL A 224 -13.38 8.13 14.07
N ARG A 225 -13.02 9.26 13.49
CA ARG A 225 -12.70 10.46 14.25
C ARG A 225 -13.63 11.59 13.87
N THR A 226 -13.93 12.41 14.85
CA THR A 226 -14.67 13.65 14.68
C THR A 226 -13.71 14.82 14.85
N SER A 227 -13.89 15.86 14.05
CA SER A 227 -13.14 17.11 14.16
C SER A 227 -14.08 18.29 14.06
N VAL A 228 -13.69 19.37 14.73
CA VAL A 228 -14.40 20.65 14.76
C VAL A 228 -13.46 21.75 14.29
N ALA A 229 -13.97 22.77 13.61
CA ALA A 229 -13.28 24.05 13.53
C ALA A 229 -13.65 24.89 14.76
N ILE A 230 -12.66 25.56 15.34
CA ILE A 230 -12.83 26.40 16.52
C ILE A 230 -12.69 27.85 16.08
N ASP A 231 -13.68 28.66 16.44
CA ASP A 231 -13.65 30.11 16.26
C ASP A 231 -12.56 30.70 17.19
N PRO A 232 -11.55 31.39 16.64
CA PRO A 232 -10.46 31.95 17.43
C PRO A 232 -10.89 33.11 18.34
N GLU A 233 -11.99 33.80 18.06
CA GLU A 233 -12.48 34.92 18.88
C GLU A 233 -13.28 34.44 20.09
N THR A 234 -14.13 33.43 19.90
CA THR A 234 -15.04 32.94 20.95
C THR A 234 -14.52 31.69 21.66
N GLY A 235 -13.59 30.95 21.05
CA GLY A 235 -13.11 29.65 21.52
C GLY A 235 -14.14 28.53 21.42
N ALA A 236 -15.31 28.80 20.81
CA ALA A 236 -16.38 27.83 20.59
C ALA A 236 -16.21 27.12 19.23
N SER A 237 -16.97 26.05 18.99
CA SER A 237 -17.03 25.42 17.67
C SER A 237 -17.72 26.35 16.68
N GLU A 238 -17.18 26.47 15.47
CA GLU A 238 -17.88 27.12 14.37
C GLU A 238 -19.11 26.28 13.96
N ASP A 239 -20.23 26.97 13.72
CA ASP A 239 -21.47 26.34 13.28
C ASP A 239 -21.28 25.65 11.92
N GLY A 240 -21.67 24.38 11.83
CA GLY A 240 -21.56 23.58 10.61
C GLY A 240 -20.16 23.02 10.31
N ALA A 241 -19.19 23.22 11.20
CA ALA A 241 -17.81 22.75 11.02
C ALA A 241 -17.47 21.44 11.76
N LEU A 242 -18.49 20.67 12.16
CA LEU A 242 -18.34 19.34 12.74
C LEU A 242 -18.26 18.31 11.60
N PHE A 243 -17.14 17.58 11.50
CA PHE A 243 -16.93 16.58 10.47
C PHE A 243 -16.46 15.26 11.07
N THR A 244 -17.03 14.16 10.60
CA THR A 244 -16.61 12.82 10.96
C THR A 244 -15.99 12.12 9.75
N TYR A 245 -14.84 11.49 9.95
CA TYR A 245 -14.12 10.79 8.90
C TYR A 245 -13.69 9.41 9.34
N GLU A 246 -13.67 8.50 8.38
CA GLU A 246 -13.22 7.12 8.54
C GLU A 246 -11.75 6.99 8.15
N ALA A 247 -11.02 6.06 8.76
CA ALA A 247 -9.65 5.76 8.40
C ALA A 247 -9.32 4.28 8.59
N ILE A 248 -8.37 3.79 7.80
CA ILE A 248 -7.72 2.50 8.04
C ILE A 248 -6.85 2.67 9.29
N PRO A 249 -7.03 1.87 10.36
CA PRO A 249 -6.26 2.02 11.59
C PRO A 249 -4.76 1.81 11.38
N ARG A 250 -3.96 2.35 12.30
CA ARG A 250 -2.53 2.00 12.41
C ARG A 250 -2.34 0.49 12.64
N ALA A 251 -1.17 -0.03 12.28
CA ALA A 251 -0.81 -1.44 12.33
C ALA A 251 -1.64 -2.37 11.41
N THR A 252 -2.30 -1.82 10.40
CA THR A 252 -2.89 -2.57 9.29
C THR A 252 -1.81 -2.92 8.30
N PHE A 253 -1.75 -4.20 7.89
CA PHE A 253 -0.86 -4.63 6.81
C PHE A 253 -1.61 -4.63 5.49
N LEU A 254 -0.98 -4.07 4.46
CA LEU A 254 -1.51 -4.05 3.09
C LEU A 254 -0.49 -4.62 2.12
N THR A 255 -0.96 -5.22 1.03
CA THR A 255 -0.12 -5.69 -0.07
C THR A 255 -0.47 -4.95 -1.34
N ALA A 256 0.54 -4.56 -2.11
CA ALA A 256 0.36 -3.92 -3.42
C ALA A 256 1.37 -4.48 -4.42
N GLU A 257 1.00 -4.47 -5.69
CA GLU A 257 1.88 -4.88 -6.78
C GLU A 257 2.38 -3.67 -7.56
N VAL A 258 3.64 -3.73 -7.98
CA VAL A 258 4.25 -2.78 -8.91
C VAL A 258 4.83 -3.58 -10.07
N VAL A 259 4.41 -3.28 -11.30
CA VAL A 259 4.93 -3.93 -12.51
C VAL A 259 5.73 -2.92 -13.31
N LEU A 260 6.97 -3.29 -13.65
CA LEU A 260 7.78 -2.63 -14.66
C LEU A 260 7.42 -3.21 -16.02
N ASP A 261 6.92 -2.35 -16.90
CA ASP A 261 6.70 -2.61 -18.33
C ASP A 261 7.50 -1.57 -19.12
N ASP A 262 8.80 -1.82 -19.23
CA ASP A 262 9.70 -0.91 -19.93
C ASP A 262 9.76 -1.27 -21.42
N TYR A 263 8.76 -0.80 -22.16
CA TYR A 263 8.66 -0.97 -23.61
C TYR A 263 9.74 -0.19 -24.40
N ARG A 264 10.51 0.67 -23.72
CA ARG A 264 11.64 1.44 -24.26
C ARG A 264 13.00 0.89 -23.82
N ASP A 265 13.01 -0.29 -23.19
CA ASP A 265 14.25 -0.94 -22.75
C ASP A 265 15.15 -1.25 -23.95
N GLY A 266 16.37 -0.70 -23.93
CA GLY A 266 17.37 -0.81 -25.00
C GLY A 266 17.48 0.40 -25.92
N GLU A 267 16.66 1.45 -25.75
CA GLU A 267 16.87 2.75 -26.41
C GLU A 267 18.10 3.47 -25.79
N GLU A 268 18.88 4.19 -26.60
CA GLU A 268 20.12 4.87 -26.15
C GLU A 268 19.84 6.01 -25.15
N ASP A 269 18.67 6.65 -25.24
CA ASP A 269 18.33 7.87 -24.50
C ASP A 269 17.77 7.61 -23.08
N ARG A 270 18.17 6.51 -22.46
CA ARG A 270 17.61 6.10 -21.16
C ARG A 270 18.21 6.94 -20.03
N PRO A 271 17.39 7.50 -19.11
CA PRO A 271 17.88 8.39 -18.05
C PRO A 271 18.50 7.64 -16.87
N PHE A 272 18.99 6.42 -17.05
CA PHE A 272 19.58 5.60 -15.99
C PHE A 272 20.95 5.07 -16.43
N PRO A 273 21.91 4.92 -15.50
CA PRO A 273 21.81 5.17 -14.07
C PRO A 273 21.85 6.65 -13.67
N LYS A 274 21.39 6.97 -12.45
CA LYS A 274 21.53 8.29 -11.81
C LYS A 274 22.08 8.13 -10.40
N ASP A 275 23.11 8.89 -10.08
CA ASP A 275 23.74 8.99 -8.77
C ASP A 275 23.57 10.38 -8.13
N LYS A 276 23.15 11.36 -8.93
CA LYS A 276 22.92 12.75 -8.52
C LYS A 276 21.51 13.24 -8.84
N THR A 277 21.07 14.25 -8.10
CA THR A 277 19.83 15.02 -8.33
C THR A 277 19.97 15.91 -9.56
N ALA A 278 18.87 16.55 -9.99
CA ALA A 278 18.91 17.53 -11.07
C ALA A 278 19.76 18.78 -10.75
N LYS A 279 20.07 19.04 -9.48
CA LYS A 279 20.98 20.13 -9.08
C LYS A 279 22.41 19.68 -8.84
N ASN A 280 22.77 18.46 -9.29
CA ASN A 280 24.09 17.84 -9.12
C ASN A 280 24.48 17.50 -7.67
N GLU A 281 23.53 17.42 -6.76
CA GLU A 281 23.75 16.93 -5.39
C GLU A 281 23.68 15.39 -5.35
N PRO A 282 24.32 14.70 -4.40
CA PRO A 282 24.16 13.25 -4.25
C PRO A 282 22.70 12.86 -4.01
N LEU A 283 22.24 11.77 -4.63
CA LEU A 283 20.90 11.26 -4.37
C LEU A 283 20.73 10.85 -2.89
N PRO A 284 19.60 11.18 -2.25
CA PRO A 284 19.29 10.66 -0.93
C PRO A 284 19.09 9.13 -0.99
N GLY A 285 20.04 8.37 -0.45
CA GLY A 285 20.02 6.90 -0.43
C GLY A 285 20.85 6.26 -1.54
N ASP A 286 20.37 5.14 -2.09
CA ASP A 286 21.08 4.40 -3.12
C ASP A 286 20.90 5.05 -4.51
N PRO A 287 21.91 4.96 -5.41
CA PRO A 287 21.78 5.38 -6.80
C PRO A 287 20.61 4.70 -7.51
N TRP A 288 19.94 5.44 -8.41
CA TRP A 288 18.83 4.93 -9.20
C TRP A 288 19.33 4.24 -10.45
N GLN A 289 19.26 2.92 -10.46
CA GLN A 289 19.70 2.07 -11.59
C GLN A 289 18.59 1.81 -12.61
N CYS A 290 17.32 1.94 -12.21
CA CYS A 290 16.17 1.66 -13.07
C CYS A 290 14.91 2.36 -12.54
N PRO A 291 13.79 2.35 -13.28
CA PRO A 291 12.53 2.95 -12.84
C PRO A 291 12.01 2.42 -11.49
N LEU A 292 12.25 1.14 -11.17
CA LEU A 292 11.84 0.56 -9.88
C LEU A 292 12.60 1.17 -8.69
N CYS A 293 13.83 1.67 -8.89
CA CYS A 293 14.55 2.43 -7.85
C CYS A 293 13.83 3.74 -7.53
N VAL A 294 13.31 4.43 -8.56
CA VAL A 294 12.55 5.68 -8.42
C VAL A 294 11.26 5.43 -7.64
N VAL A 295 10.52 4.37 -8.01
CA VAL A 295 9.30 3.97 -7.29
C VAL A 295 9.60 3.62 -5.84
N LYS A 296 10.64 2.82 -5.58
CA LYS A 296 11.05 2.44 -4.22
C LYS A 296 11.41 3.65 -3.37
N ALA A 297 12.16 4.61 -3.93
CA ALA A 297 12.51 5.85 -3.23
C ALA A 297 11.27 6.68 -2.90
N GLY A 298 10.35 6.84 -3.86
CA GLY A 298 9.09 7.54 -3.67
C GLY A 298 8.18 6.88 -2.63
N LEU A 299 7.98 5.56 -2.72
CA LEU A 299 7.18 4.80 -1.74
C LEU A 299 7.81 4.81 -0.33
N GLY A 300 9.15 4.82 -0.24
CA GLY A 300 9.86 4.93 1.04
C GLY A 300 9.57 6.23 1.78
N MET A 301 9.33 7.33 1.05
CA MET A 301 8.99 8.62 1.65
C MET A 301 7.58 8.67 2.26
N ILE A 302 6.70 7.72 1.94
CA ILE A 302 5.37 7.63 2.58
C ILE A 302 5.52 7.38 4.10
N GLU A 303 6.63 6.78 4.54
CA GLU A 303 6.94 6.59 5.97
C GLU A 303 7.08 7.93 6.71
N TRP A 304 7.48 8.99 6.01
CA TRP A 304 7.71 10.32 6.57
C TRP A 304 6.56 11.29 6.28
N LEU A 305 6.08 11.29 5.03
CA LEU A 305 5.17 12.31 4.51
C LEU A 305 3.72 11.84 4.39
N GLY A 306 3.49 10.52 4.51
CA GLY A 306 2.17 9.91 4.44
C GLY A 306 1.61 9.74 3.03
N VAL A 307 0.42 9.15 2.93
CA VAL A 307 -0.35 9.02 1.69
C VAL A 307 -1.82 9.30 1.99
N GLY A 308 -2.52 9.92 1.03
CA GLY A 308 -3.93 10.28 1.20
C GLY A 308 -4.15 11.70 1.68
N GLY A 309 -5.32 11.91 2.28
CA GLY A 309 -5.70 13.19 2.88
C GLY A 309 -5.20 13.35 4.32
N MET A 310 -5.30 14.57 4.82
CA MET A 310 -5.07 14.90 6.24
C MET A 310 -3.63 14.66 6.75
N GLY A 311 -2.63 14.64 5.88
CA GLY A 311 -1.22 14.38 6.26
C GLY A 311 -0.69 15.32 7.37
N THR A 312 -1.04 16.60 7.35
CA THR A 312 -0.65 17.58 8.39
C THR A 312 -1.39 17.39 9.72
N ARG A 313 -2.31 16.43 9.81
CA ARG A 313 -3.12 16.11 10.99
C ARG A 313 -2.79 14.73 11.58
N GLY A 314 -1.62 14.18 11.23
CA GLY A 314 -1.15 12.89 11.74
C GLY A 314 -1.81 11.68 11.08
N PHE A 315 -2.11 11.78 9.78
CA PHE A 315 -2.64 10.69 8.96
C PHE A 315 -1.65 10.26 7.88
N GLY A 316 -1.80 9.02 7.43
CA GLY A 316 -1.29 8.59 6.13
C GLY A 316 0.08 7.91 6.16
N ARG A 317 0.86 8.03 7.25
CA ARG A 317 2.19 7.39 7.30
C ARG A 317 2.08 5.87 7.26
N MET A 318 2.86 5.26 6.38
CA MET A 318 2.98 3.81 6.26
C MET A 318 4.42 3.44 5.90
N ALA A 319 4.88 2.29 6.34
CA ALA A 319 6.22 1.81 6.08
C ALA A 319 6.22 0.56 5.21
N VAL A 320 7.22 0.45 4.33
CA VAL A 320 7.52 -0.80 3.62
C VAL A 320 8.17 -1.77 4.60
N VAL A 321 7.67 -3.01 4.63
CA VAL A 321 8.17 -4.09 5.47
C VAL A 321 9.22 -4.89 4.68
N GLY A 322 10.43 -4.99 5.19
CA GLY A 322 11.54 -5.67 4.54
C GLY A 322 11.83 -5.14 3.14
N LYS A 323 11.98 -6.04 2.16
CA LYS A 323 12.17 -5.70 0.74
C LYS A 323 10.96 -6.18 -0.07
N PRO A 324 10.61 -5.53 -1.19
CA PRO A 324 9.61 -6.09 -2.09
C PRO A 324 10.11 -7.41 -2.68
N ARG A 325 9.19 -8.36 -2.85
CA ARG A 325 9.46 -9.64 -3.54
C ARG A 325 9.47 -9.40 -5.06
N GLU A 326 10.52 -9.78 -5.76
CA GLU A 326 10.65 -9.56 -7.21
C GLU A 326 10.47 -10.86 -7.99
N GLU A 327 9.65 -10.81 -9.04
CA GLU A 327 9.45 -11.87 -10.03
C GLU A 327 9.71 -11.30 -11.43
N SER A 328 10.32 -12.10 -12.31
CA SER A 328 10.51 -11.73 -13.72
C SER A 328 9.68 -12.65 -14.60
N PHE A 329 8.97 -12.08 -15.57
CA PHE A 329 8.24 -12.85 -16.57
C PHE A 329 9.07 -12.96 -17.85
N GLY A 330 9.11 -14.15 -18.46
CA GLY A 330 9.84 -14.40 -19.72
C GLY A 330 11.31 -14.79 -19.57
N LYS A 331 11.85 -14.88 -18.35
CA LYS A 331 13.09 -15.65 -18.11
C LYS A 331 12.68 -17.09 -17.84
N GLU A 332 13.05 -18.02 -18.73
CA GLU A 332 12.99 -19.44 -18.40
C GLU A 332 13.66 -19.64 -17.04
N GLN A 333 12.93 -20.25 -16.08
CA GLN A 333 13.57 -20.82 -14.92
C GLN A 333 14.50 -21.89 -15.48
N SER A 334 15.79 -21.58 -15.64
CA SER A 334 16.80 -22.59 -15.86
C SER A 334 16.74 -23.50 -14.65
N ASN A 335 16.11 -24.65 -14.83
CA ASN A 335 16.16 -25.77 -13.91
C ASN A 335 17.63 -26.13 -13.69
N GLU A 336 18.26 -25.58 -12.65
CA GLU A 336 19.42 -26.21 -12.02
C GLU A 336 18.94 -27.36 -11.14
N HIS A 337 18.33 -28.35 -11.80
CA HIS A 337 18.21 -29.71 -11.29
C HIS A 337 18.55 -30.62 -12.47
N ILE A 338 19.82 -31.04 -12.51
CA ILE A 338 20.32 -32.40 -12.75
C ILE A 338 21.86 -32.30 -12.74
N HIS A 339 22.47 -32.62 -11.60
CA HIS A 339 23.41 -33.74 -11.49
C HIS A 339 23.73 -34.06 -10.03
#